data_AF-U6DH36-F1
#
_entry.id   AF-U6DH36-F1
#
_cell.length_a   1.000
_cell.length_b   1.000
_cell.length_c   1.000
_cell.angle_alpha   90.00
_cell.angle_beta   90.00
_cell.angle_gamma   90.00
#
_symmetry.space_group_name_H-M   'P 1'
#
loop_
_entity.id
_entity.type
_entity.pdbx_description
1 polymer ?
#
loop_
_entity_poly.entity_id
_entity_poly.type
_entity_poly.pdbx_seq_one_letter_code
_entity_poly.pdbx_strand_id
1 'polypeptide(L)'
;ELKALLHHYYPIEIDPHRTIKEKLPHMVEWWTKAHDLLCQQKIQKAQIAQVVKESNAMLREGYKTFFNTLYQNNIPLFIFSAGIGDILEEIIRQMKVFHPNIHIVSNYMDFDED
;
A
#
# COMPACT_ATOMS: atom_id res chain seq x y z
N GLU A 1 16.51 8.16 -5.51
CA GLU A 1 16.78 7.79 -4.10
C GLU A 1 15.96 6.58 -3.63
N LEU A 2 14.64 6.54 -3.83
CA LEU A 2 13.82 5.36 -3.47
C LEU A 2 14.34 4.02 -4.04
N LYS A 3 14.81 3.99 -5.29
CA LYS A 3 15.44 2.80 -5.89
C LYS A 3 16.71 2.35 -5.13
N ALA A 4 17.49 3.28 -4.61
CA ALA A 4 18.69 2.97 -3.83
C ALA A 4 18.32 2.39 -2.45
N LEU A 5 17.28 2.92 -1.80
CA LEU A 5 16.72 2.33 -0.58
C LEU A 5 16.25 0.89 -0.84
N LEU A 6 15.48 0.66 -1.90
CA LEU A 6 15.04 -0.68 -2.29
C LEU A 6 16.23 -1.63 -2.49
N HIS A 7 17.25 -1.23 -3.25
CA HIS A 7 18.43 -2.07 -3.49
C HIS A 7 19.22 -2.39 -2.22
N HIS A 8 19.18 -1.52 -1.21
CA HIS A 8 19.85 -1.75 0.07
C HIS A 8 19.05 -2.64 1.02
N TYR A 9 17.77 -2.32 1.22
CA TYR A 9 16.95 -2.97 2.26
C TYR A 9 16.25 -4.25 1.80
N TYR A 10 15.90 -4.37 0.52
CA TYR A 10 15.21 -5.56 0.02
C TYR A 10 16.03 -6.85 0.18
N PRO A 11 17.35 -6.89 -0.09
CA PRO A 11 18.15 -8.07 0.21
C PRO A 11 18.12 -8.47 1.69
N ILE A 12 18.01 -7.50 2.61
CA ILE A 12 17.91 -7.75 4.06
C ILE A 12 16.52 -8.32 4.42
N GLU A 13 15.46 -7.80 3.82
CA GLU A 13 14.08 -8.28 4.02
C GLU A 13 13.95 -9.77 3.67
N ILE A 14 14.46 -10.16 2.49
CA ILE A 14 14.30 -11.52 1.97
C ILE A 14 15.38 -12.50 2.45
N ASP A 15 16.39 -12.04 3.21
CA ASP A 15 17.52 -12.86 3.67
C ASP A 15 17.05 -14.05 4.52
N PRO A 16 17.17 -15.31 4.06
CA PRO A 16 16.69 -16.46 4.83
C PRO A 16 17.56 -16.77 6.06
N HIS A 17 18.74 -16.16 6.18
CA HIS A 17 19.69 -16.41 7.26
C HIS A 17 19.55 -15.43 8.43
N ARG A 18 18.76 -14.37 8.29
CA ARG A 18 18.46 -13.41 9.36
C ARG A 18 17.12 -13.71 10.02
N THR A 19 17.09 -13.60 11.33
CA THR A 19 15.86 -13.70 12.11
C THR A 19 14.97 -12.47 11.89
N ILE A 20 13.67 -12.61 12.18
CA ILE A 20 12.72 -11.49 12.15
C ILE A 20 13.19 -10.36 13.06
N LYS A 21 13.70 -10.70 14.26
CA LYS A 21 14.18 -9.72 15.25
C LYS A 21 15.32 -8.86 14.71
N GLU A 22 16.25 -9.47 13.95
CA GLU A 22 17.35 -8.75 13.32
C GLU A 22 16.90 -7.89 12.15
N LYS A 23 15.89 -8.33 11.40
CA LYS A 23 15.36 -7.58 10.25
C LYS A 23 14.49 -6.39 10.64
N LEU A 24 13.74 -6.50 11.73
CA LEU A 24 12.75 -5.51 12.16
C LEU A 24 13.28 -4.06 12.22
N PRO A 25 14.43 -3.75 12.86
CA PRO A 25 14.94 -2.38 12.89
C PRO A 25 15.29 -1.85 11.49
N HIS A 26 15.75 -2.70 10.57
CA HIS A 26 16.01 -2.31 9.18
C HIS A 26 14.73 -2.01 8.41
N MET A 27 13.65 -2.75 8.65
CA MET A 27 12.35 -2.50 7.99
C MET A 27 11.73 -1.19 8.49
N VAL A 28 11.86 -0.89 9.78
CA VAL A 28 11.45 0.40 10.34
C VAL A 28 12.24 1.54 9.68
N GLU A 29 13.58 1.43 9.66
CA GLU A 29 14.44 2.45 9.05
C GLU A 29 14.13 2.65 7.55
N TRP A 30 13.91 1.56 6.81
CA TRP A 30 13.56 1.62 5.39
C TRP A 30 12.25 2.37 5.16
N TRP A 31 11.19 2.00 5.89
CA TRP A 31 9.89 2.66 5.75
C TRP A 31 9.93 4.13 6.17
N THR A 32 10.63 4.47 7.25
CA THR A 32 10.84 5.87 7.66
C THR A 32 11.50 6.68 6.54
N LYS A 33 12.64 6.22 6.02
CA LYS A 33 13.35 6.93 4.93
C LYS A 33 12.52 7.02 3.65
N ALA A 34 11.80 5.96 3.30
CA ALA A 34 10.95 5.96 2.11
C ALA A 34 9.81 6.97 2.24
N HIS A 35 9.14 7.02 3.40
CA HIS A 35 8.08 7.98 3.66
C HIS A 35 8.60 9.42 3.70
N ASP A 36 9.75 9.68 4.33
CA ASP A 36 10.36 11.02 4.35
C ASP A 36 10.62 11.54 2.93
N LEU A 37 11.12 10.69 2.04
CA LEU A 37 11.34 11.04 0.63
C LEU A 37 10.02 11.33 -0.12
N LEU A 38 8.94 10.60 0.19
CA LEU A 38 7.62 10.85 -0.40
C LEU A 38 7.05 12.19 0.09
N CYS A 39 7.16 12.49 1.38
CA CYS A 39 6.73 13.78 1.95
C CYS A 39 7.48 14.95 1.31
N GLN A 40 8.79 14.81 1.04
CA GLN A 40 9.58 15.82 0.34
C GLN A 40 9.08 16.12 -1.08
N GLN A 41 8.39 15.17 -1.73
CA GLN A 41 7.81 15.41 -3.06
C GLN A 41 6.54 16.27 -3.01
N LYS A 42 5.97 16.52 -1.81
CA LYS A 42 4.75 17.33 -1.62
C LYS A 42 3.60 16.86 -2.51
N ILE A 43 3.35 15.55 -2.50
CA ILE A 43 2.27 14.93 -3.27
C ILE A 43 0.94 15.48 -2.76
N GLN A 44 0.15 16.06 -3.67
CA GLN A 44 -1.18 16.56 -3.32
C GLN A 44 -2.19 15.41 -3.35
N LYS A 45 -3.15 15.42 -2.42
CA LYS A 45 -4.21 14.41 -2.36
C LYS A 45 -4.97 14.25 -3.68
N ALA A 46 -5.22 15.37 -4.37
CA ALA A 46 -5.89 15.39 -5.67
C ALA A 46 -5.11 14.65 -6.78
N GLN A 47 -3.79 14.48 -6.64
CA GLN A 47 -2.96 13.80 -7.63
C GLN A 47 -3.03 12.27 -7.51
N ILE A 48 -3.47 11.72 -6.38
CA ILE A 48 -3.48 10.26 -6.12
C ILE A 48 -4.26 9.51 -7.22
N ALA A 49 -5.45 10.00 -7.58
CA ALA A 49 -6.28 9.38 -8.60
C ALA A 49 -5.55 9.28 -9.95
N GLN A 50 -4.85 10.34 -10.34
CA GLN A 50 -4.10 10.35 -11.59
C GLN A 50 -2.87 9.44 -11.52
N VAL A 51 -2.11 9.48 -10.42
CA VAL A 51 -0.94 8.62 -10.22
C VAL A 51 -1.30 7.14 -10.27
N VAL A 52 -2.40 6.75 -9.62
CA VAL A 52 -2.87 5.35 -9.66
C VAL A 52 -3.29 4.96 -11.07
N LYS A 53 -4.01 5.83 -11.78
CA LYS A 53 -4.48 5.60 -13.15
C LYS A 53 -3.33 5.43 -14.15
N GLU A 54 -2.23 6.16 -13.96
CA GLU A 54 -1.03 6.07 -14.81
C GLU A 54 -0.06 4.96 -14.39
N SER A 55 -0.32 4.30 -13.26
CA SER A 55 0.53 3.23 -12.75
C SER A 55 0.29 1.90 -13.46
N ASN A 56 1.24 0.98 -13.29
CA ASN A 56 1.09 -0.43 -13.73
C ASN A 56 0.48 -1.31 -12.62
N ALA A 57 -0.20 -0.74 -11.63
CA ALA A 57 -0.79 -1.51 -10.55
C ALA A 57 -1.91 -2.42 -11.07
N MET A 58 -1.87 -3.69 -10.71
CA MET A 58 -2.87 -4.69 -11.11
C MET A 58 -3.29 -5.54 -9.93
N LEU A 59 -4.59 -5.82 -9.86
CA LEU A 59 -5.12 -6.87 -8.99
C LEU A 59 -4.91 -8.24 -9.65
N ARG A 60 -4.75 -9.27 -8.83
CA ARG A 60 -4.59 -10.66 -9.31
C ARG A 60 -5.81 -11.09 -10.13
N GLU A 61 -5.60 -12.04 -11.04
CA GLU A 61 -6.68 -12.68 -11.77
C GLU A 61 -7.76 -13.22 -10.80
N GLY A 62 -9.04 -13.08 -11.17
CA GLY A 62 -10.15 -13.49 -10.33
C GLY A 62 -10.56 -12.49 -9.23
N TYR A 63 -9.90 -11.34 -9.11
CA TYR A 63 -10.22 -10.36 -8.04
C TYR A 63 -11.70 -9.96 -8.01
N LYS A 64 -12.34 -9.75 -9.18
CA LYS A 64 -13.76 -9.34 -9.23
C LYS A 64 -14.66 -10.39 -8.58
N THR A 65 -14.45 -11.66 -8.92
CA THR A 65 -15.21 -12.77 -8.35
C THR A 65 -15.00 -12.84 -6.84
N PHE A 66 -13.77 -12.67 -6.36
CA PHE A 66 -13.44 -12.64 -4.93
C PHE A 66 -14.21 -11.52 -4.20
N PHE A 67 -14.02 -10.26 -4.58
CA PHE A 67 -14.64 -9.13 -3.91
C PHE A 67 -16.18 -9.17 -3.98
N ASN A 68 -16.74 -9.49 -5.15
CA ASN A 68 -18.19 -9.51 -5.34
C ASN A 68 -18.85 -10.67 -4.58
N THR A 69 -18.23 -11.85 -4.57
CA THR A 69 -18.77 -13.01 -3.82
C THR A 69 -18.80 -12.70 -2.33
N LEU A 70 -17.74 -12.13 -1.76
CA LEU A 70 -17.71 -11.77 -0.35
C LEU A 70 -18.78 -10.73 -0.02
N TYR A 71 -18.91 -9.69 -0.85
CA TYR A 71 -19.93 -8.65 -0.65
C TYR A 71 -21.36 -9.20 -0.73
N GLN A 72 -21.67 -9.99 -1.75
CA GLN A 72 -23.01 -10.58 -1.95
C GLN A 72 -23.43 -11.52 -0.81
N ASN A 73 -22.47 -12.18 -0.16
CA ASN A 73 -22.69 -13.06 0.97
C ASN A 73 -22.55 -12.35 2.33
N ASN A 74 -22.47 -11.01 2.33
CA ASN A 74 -22.30 -10.18 3.53
C ASN A 74 -21.10 -10.60 4.40
N ILE A 75 -20.01 -11.05 3.78
CA ILE A 75 -18.80 -11.48 4.49
C ILE A 75 -17.91 -10.26 4.74
N PRO A 76 -17.57 -9.92 6.01
CA PRO A 76 -16.62 -8.85 6.30
C PRO A 76 -15.25 -9.16 5.70
N LEU A 77 -14.68 -8.20 4.96
CA LEU A 77 -13.32 -8.31 4.41
C LEU A 77 -12.41 -7.31 5.11
N PHE A 78 -11.43 -7.82 5.86
CA PHE A 78 -10.40 -6.99 6.48
C PHE A 78 -9.10 -7.03 5.66
N ILE A 79 -8.68 -5.88 5.14
CA ILE A 79 -7.42 -5.72 4.42
C ILE A 79 -6.41 -5.04 5.35
N PHE A 80 -5.43 -5.80 5.81
CA PHE A 80 -4.34 -5.29 6.64
C PHE A 80 -3.07 -5.14 5.80
N SER A 81 -2.65 -3.90 5.56
CA SER A 81 -1.60 -3.57 4.60
C SER A 81 -0.50 -2.74 5.26
N ALA A 82 0.75 -3.19 5.18
CA ALA A 82 1.92 -2.38 5.54
C ALA A 82 2.28 -1.33 4.46
N GLY A 83 1.53 -1.26 3.35
CA GLY A 83 1.70 -0.26 2.29
C GLY A 83 1.08 1.11 2.63
N ILE A 84 0.72 1.85 1.58
CA ILE A 84 0.08 3.16 1.68
C ILE A 84 -1.43 3.02 1.47
N GLY A 85 -2.23 3.43 2.45
CA GLY A 85 -3.68 3.28 2.49
C GLY A 85 -4.40 4.01 1.36
N ASP A 86 -4.09 5.30 1.15
CA ASP A 86 -4.73 6.13 0.12
C ASP A 86 -4.54 5.57 -1.30
N ILE A 87 -3.35 5.04 -1.58
CA ILE A 87 -3.03 4.38 -2.86
C ILE A 87 -3.82 3.07 -2.99
N LEU A 88 -3.86 2.26 -1.94
CA LEU A 88 -4.59 0.99 -1.94
C LEU A 88 -6.08 1.21 -2.17
N GLU A 89 -6.69 2.15 -1.44
CA GLU A 89 -8.10 2.51 -1.58
C GLU A 89 -8.43 3.00 -2.98
N GLU A 90 -7.56 3.84 -3.56
CA GLU A 90 -7.79 4.36 -4.89
C GLU A 90 -7.69 3.26 -5.96
N ILE A 91 -6.76 2.30 -5.82
CA ILE A 91 -6.67 1.13 -6.71
C ILE A 91 -7.99 0.33 -6.68
N ILE A 92 -8.48 -0.05 -5.50
CA ILE A 92 -9.72 -0.85 -5.41
C ILE A 92 -10.96 -0.06 -5.86
N ARG A 93 -10.96 1.27 -5.69
CA ARG A 93 -12.01 2.18 -6.15
C ARG A 93 -12.04 2.25 -7.68
N GLN A 94 -10.91 2.50 -8.33
CA GLN A 94 -10.81 2.54 -9.79
C GLN A 94 -11.13 1.18 -10.43
N MET A 95 -10.81 0.09 -9.73
CA MET A 95 -11.14 -1.29 -10.14
C MET A 95 -12.62 -1.68 -9.88
N LYS A 96 -13.42 -0.75 -9.31
CA LYS A 96 -14.86 -0.89 -9.05
C LYS A 96 -15.20 -2.09 -8.16
N VAL A 97 -14.37 -2.35 -7.16
CA VAL A 97 -14.54 -3.46 -6.19
C VAL A 97 -14.45 -2.99 -4.73
N PHE A 98 -14.44 -1.68 -4.49
CA PHE A 98 -14.46 -1.13 -3.14
C PHE A 98 -15.89 -1.16 -2.56
N HIS A 99 -16.24 -2.29 -1.96
CA HIS A 99 -17.56 -2.53 -1.38
C HIS A 99 -17.65 -2.10 0.10
N PRO A 100 -18.85 -1.80 0.62
CA PRO A 100 -19.05 -1.41 2.02
C PRO A 100 -18.63 -2.43 3.08
N ASN A 101 -18.50 -3.73 2.73
CA ASN A 101 -18.05 -4.78 3.66
C ASN A 101 -16.52 -4.79 3.87
N ILE A 102 -15.79 -3.90 3.20
CA ILE A 102 -14.33 -3.85 3.24
C ILE A 102 -13.89 -2.86 4.33
N HIS A 103 -13.05 -3.33 5.24
CA HIS A 103 -12.37 -2.50 6.22
C HIS A 103 -10.85 -2.59 5.99
N ILE A 104 -10.20 -1.43 5.90
CA ILE A 104 -8.78 -1.33 5.55
C ILE A 104 -8.04 -0.69 6.72
N VAL A 105 -6.93 -1.30 7.10
CA VAL A 105 -5.98 -0.72 8.05
C VAL A 105 -4.60 -0.72 7.38
N SER A 106 -4.04 0.48 7.22
CA SER A 106 -2.79 0.72 6.53
C SER A 106 -2.13 2.03 6.99
N ASN A 107 -0.98 2.39 6.41
CA ASN A 107 -0.37 3.68 6.64
C ASN A 107 -1.04 4.73 5.75
N TYR A 108 -1.89 5.57 6.32
CA TYR A 108 -2.55 6.65 5.58
C TYR A 108 -1.68 7.90 5.54
N MET A 109 -1.69 8.59 4.40
CA MET A 109 -1.03 9.87 4.23
C MET A 109 -1.76 10.93 5.05
N ASP A 110 -0.99 11.74 5.77
CA ASP A 110 -1.48 12.95 6.42
C ASP A 110 -1.21 14.13 5.48
N PHE A 111 -2.23 14.95 5.23
CA PHE A 111 -2.16 16.08 4.31
C PHE A 111 -2.44 17.36 5.08
N ASP A 112 -1.61 18.38 4.88
CA ASP A 112 -1.82 19.71 5.44
C ASP A 112 -3.17 20.31 4.97
N GLU A 113 -3.81 21.12 5.81
CA GLU A 113 -5.15 21.72 5.56
C GLU A 113 -5.17 22.91 4.57
N ASP A 114 -4.12 23.10 3.76
CA ASP A 114 -4.00 24.26 2.85
C ASP A 114 -4.81 24.14 1.54
#